data_AF-A0A1J0AA72-F1
#
_entry.id   AF-A0A1J0AA72-F1
#
_cell.length_a   1.000
_cell.length_b   1.000
_cell.length_c   1.000
_cell.angle_alpha   90.00
_cell.angle_beta   90.00
_cell.angle_gamma   90.00
#
_symmetry.space_group_name_H-M   'P 1'
#
loop_
_entity.id
_entity.type
_entity.pdbx_description
1 polymer ?
#
loop_
_entity_poly.entity_id
_entity_poly.type
_entity_poly.pdbx_seq_one_letter_code
_entity_poly.pdbx_strand_id
1 'polypeptide(L)'
;MTLDGEVLELHPGAARSRLILHINGVTAGLDKQKRDLQALHHMAPTAQIRGVHNASVDWQTDVLESILGRSELWQYQQGNGEIQQRLAGYSQLLGQLLGHPDLPPTADLRQYLPQAAPGTGLLDGELLRQLPFINQLTWQDLLKYLYGDYPAGASCATLRLAYELAQGIHRGVPVLVVAHSQGLIITALATYILGHFFGSYTRWQEQVFILGYGPVILLEELPPGLRGQTILIQDRHDLVAEAFSNMRYTDFWNVLQTQFWRTIQRFNQLPQLARPDSQHSAGYYLGLLGSPPSRRSGELVQYFVSQEWQKNPVLNHFRGIRLILEDLVAGGALAVKN
;
A
#
# COMPACT_ATOMS: atom_id res chain seq x y z
N MET A 1 -1.96 -22.58 -3.57
CA MET A 1 -1.78 -21.25 -4.19
C MET A 1 -2.36 -20.26 -3.19
N THR A 2 -1.57 -19.29 -2.72
CA THR A 2 -2.05 -18.24 -1.80
C THR A 2 -2.91 -17.27 -2.57
N LEU A 3 -4.05 -16.87 -2.01
CA LEU A 3 -5.02 -16.00 -2.69
C LEU A 3 -4.68 -14.52 -2.49
N ASP A 4 -5.03 -13.68 -3.47
CA ASP A 4 -4.98 -12.22 -3.28
C ASP A 4 -5.93 -11.81 -2.14
N GLY A 5 -5.47 -10.96 -1.23
CA GLY A 5 -6.20 -10.60 -0.02
C GLY A 5 -6.23 -11.69 1.06
N GLU A 6 -5.44 -12.75 0.95
CA GLU A 6 -5.21 -13.69 2.05
C GLU A 6 -4.41 -13.01 3.17
N VAL A 7 -4.77 -13.29 4.43
CA VAL A 7 -4.03 -12.78 5.58
C VAL A 7 -3.00 -13.80 6.07
N LEU A 8 -1.75 -13.36 6.07
CA LEU A 8 -0.59 -14.10 6.54
C LEU A 8 -0.36 -13.82 8.03
N GLU A 9 -0.38 -14.87 8.85
CA GLU A 9 -0.09 -14.80 10.29
C GLU A 9 1.04 -15.77 10.64
N LEU A 10 2.07 -15.27 11.32
CA LEU A 10 3.19 -16.12 11.79
C LEU A 10 2.87 -16.83 13.11
N HIS A 11 2.09 -16.18 13.97
CA HIS A 11 1.74 -16.67 15.30
C HIS A 11 0.26 -16.39 15.59
N PRO A 12 -0.67 -17.22 15.09
CA PRO A 12 -2.10 -17.04 15.32
C PRO A 12 -2.44 -17.19 16.82
N GLY A 13 -3.32 -16.32 17.34
CA GLY A 13 -3.96 -16.52 18.64
C GLY A 13 -3.33 -15.86 19.88
N ALA A 14 -2.29 -15.03 19.75
CA ALA A 14 -1.81 -14.23 20.87
C ALA A 14 -2.65 -12.94 21.01
N ALA A 15 -3.43 -12.82 22.10
CA ALA A 15 -4.04 -11.55 22.46
C ALA A 15 -2.93 -10.53 22.73
N ARG A 16 -2.88 -9.47 21.92
CA ARG A 16 -1.85 -8.43 21.96
C ARG A 16 -2.49 -7.05 21.96
N SER A 17 -1.83 -6.08 22.59
CA SER A 17 -2.40 -4.76 22.90
C SER A 17 -2.56 -3.83 21.69
N ARG A 18 -1.99 -4.19 20.53
CA ARG A 18 -2.04 -3.42 19.30
C ARG A 18 -1.96 -4.33 18.07
N LEU A 19 -2.51 -3.85 16.97
CA LEU A 19 -2.50 -4.52 15.68
C LEU A 19 -1.53 -3.81 14.72
N ILE A 20 -0.66 -4.57 14.08
CA ILE A 20 0.16 -4.13 12.94
C ILE A 20 -0.35 -4.88 11.71
N LEU A 21 -0.82 -4.11 10.73
CA LEU A 21 -1.18 -4.61 9.41
C LEU A 21 -0.02 -4.29 8.46
N HIS A 22 0.55 -5.32 7.85
CA HIS A 22 1.64 -5.16 6.91
C HIS A 22 1.16 -5.41 5.48
N ILE A 23 1.64 -4.60 4.55
CA ILE A 23 1.41 -4.82 3.13
C ILE A 23 2.66 -4.49 2.33
N ASN A 24 3.07 -5.45 1.51
CA ASN A 24 4.28 -5.34 0.71
C ASN A 24 4.00 -4.70 -0.66
N GLY A 25 5.09 -4.31 -1.34
CA GLY A 25 5.05 -3.80 -2.70
C GLY A 25 4.97 -4.89 -3.77
N VAL A 26 5.22 -4.47 -5.00
CA VAL A 26 5.32 -5.33 -6.20
C VAL A 26 6.31 -6.48 -6.01
N THR A 27 6.08 -7.61 -6.68
CA THR A 27 6.96 -8.79 -6.72
C THR A 27 7.34 -9.38 -5.36
N ALA A 28 6.49 -9.15 -4.36
CA ALA A 28 6.63 -9.76 -3.06
C ALA A 28 5.94 -11.13 -3.06
N GLY A 29 6.62 -12.13 -3.62
CA GLY A 29 6.15 -13.52 -3.50
C GLY A 29 5.97 -13.95 -2.03
N LEU A 30 5.20 -15.02 -1.80
CA LEU A 30 4.82 -15.47 -0.47
C LEU A 30 5.99 -15.58 0.53
N ASP A 31 7.11 -16.16 0.11
CA ASP A 31 8.28 -16.35 0.98
C ASP A 31 8.93 -15.03 1.38
N LYS A 32 8.97 -14.07 0.46
CA LYS A 32 9.47 -12.71 0.71
C LYS A 32 8.56 -11.99 1.72
N GLN A 33 7.24 -12.08 1.56
CA GLN A 33 6.30 -11.51 2.51
C GLN A 33 6.42 -12.16 3.90
N LYS A 34 6.51 -13.48 3.98
CA LYS A 34 6.71 -14.19 5.26
C LYS A 34 7.99 -13.78 5.97
N ARG A 35 9.09 -13.64 5.23
CA ARG A 35 10.37 -13.16 5.77
C ARG A 35 10.26 -11.72 6.27
N ASP A 36 9.62 -10.83 5.52
CA ASP A 36 9.46 -9.43 5.89
C ASP A 36 8.54 -9.29 7.13
N LEU A 37 7.46 -10.09 7.21
CA LEU A 37 6.62 -10.24 8.40
C LEU A 37 7.40 -10.75 9.61
N GLN A 38 8.32 -11.70 9.39
CA GLN A 38 9.15 -12.24 10.45
C GLN A 38 10.08 -11.17 11.00
N ALA A 39 10.66 -10.33 10.14
CA ALA A 39 11.45 -9.18 10.58
C ALA A 39 10.62 -8.23 11.46
N LEU A 40 9.40 -7.87 11.02
CA LEU A 40 8.49 -7.03 11.81
C LEU A 40 8.12 -7.68 13.16
N HIS A 41 7.97 -9.00 13.21
CA HIS A 41 7.71 -9.71 14.46
C HIS A 41 8.86 -9.58 15.46
N HIS A 42 10.10 -9.63 14.99
CA HIS A 42 11.27 -9.39 15.84
C HIS A 42 11.36 -7.94 16.29
N MET A 43 10.96 -6.99 15.44
CA MET A 43 10.99 -5.56 15.76
C MET A 43 9.88 -5.15 16.76
N ALA A 44 8.72 -5.80 16.71
CA ALA A 44 7.56 -5.51 17.55
C ALA A 44 6.96 -6.78 18.19
N PRO A 45 7.69 -7.46 19.12
CA PRO A 45 7.30 -8.76 19.65
C PRO A 45 5.99 -8.74 20.47
N THR A 46 5.53 -7.57 20.89
CA THR A 46 4.30 -7.37 21.66
C THR A 46 3.07 -7.05 20.79
N ALA A 47 3.23 -6.84 19.48
CA ALA A 47 2.13 -6.46 18.57
C ALA A 47 1.52 -7.68 17.86
N GLN A 48 0.21 -7.75 17.66
CA GLN A 48 -0.34 -8.73 16.72
C GLN A 48 0.02 -8.27 15.31
N ILE A 49 0.73 -9.10 14.54
CA ILE A 49 1.18 -8.73 13.19
C ILE A 49 0.49 -9.62 12.18
N ARG A 50 -0.16 -9.00 11.20
CA ARG A 50 -0.89 -9.68 10.12
C ARG A 50 -0.46 -9.05 8.80
N GLY A 51 -0.07 -9.86 7.83
CA GLY A 51 0.25 -9.40 6.48
C GLY A 51 -0.93 -9.59 5.55
N VAL A 52 -1.33 -8.56 4.81
CA VAL A 52 -2.29 -8.72 3.71
C VAL A 52 -1.53 -9.08 2.45
N HIS A 53 -1.75 -10.28 1.93
CA HIS A 53 -1.09 -10.75 0.72
C HIS A 53 -1.66 -10.02 -0.49
N ASN A 54 -0.84 -9.20 -1.15
CA ASN A 54 -1.05 -8.77 -2.52
C ASN A 54 -0.43 -9.82 -3.45
N ALA A 55 -1.26 -10.66 -4.06
CA ALA A 55 -0.77 -11.74 -4.91
C ALA A 55 -0.22 -11.18 -6.22
N SER A 56 1.08 -10.88 -6.25
CA SER A 56 1.78 -10.47 -7.47
C SER A 56 1.85 -11.66 -8.44
N VAL A 57 1.15 -11.56 -9.57
CA VAL A 57 1.18 -12.60 -10.63
C VAL A 57 2.48 -12.50 -11.42
N ASP A 58 2.82 -11.29 -11.85
CA ASP A 58 4.05 -10.93 -12.53
C ASP A 58 4.32 -9.43 -12.40
N TRP A 59 5.54 -9.02 -12.72
CA TRP A 59 5.97 -7.63 -12.65
C TRP A 59 5.15 -6.68 -13.54
N GLN A 60 4.66 -7.15 -14.69
CA GLN A 60 3.92 -6.30 -15.63
C GLN A 60 2.55 -5.94 -15.08
N THR A 61 1.85 -6.95 -14.56
CA THR A 61 0.61 -6.82 -13.82
C THR A 61 0.82 -5.87 -12.65
N ASP A 62 1.80 -6.10 -11.79
CA ASP A 62 2.06 -5.26 -10.61
C ASP A 62 2.30 -3.77 -10.93
N VAL A 63 3.03 -3.49 -12.02
CA VAL A 63 3.27 -2.11 -12.48
C VAL A 63 1.95 -1.49 -12.99
N LEU A 64 1.16 -2.24 -13.74
CA LEU A 64 -0.16 -1.80 -14.19
C LEU A 64 -1.09 -1.50 -13.00
N GLU A 65 -1.13 -2.40 -12.01
CA GLU A 65 -1.92 -2.20 -10.79
C GLU A 65 -1.50 -0.93 -10.05
N SER A 66 -0.18 -0.71 -9.92
CA SER A 66 0.36 0.49 -9.29
C SER A 66 -0.05 1.77 -10.04
N ILE A 67 -0.01 1.76 -11.37
CA ILE A 67 -0.41 2.91 -12.19
C ILE A 67 -1.90 3.19 -12.05
N LEU A 68 -2.74 2.15 -12.18
CA LEU A 68 -4.19 2.30 -12.10
C LEU A 68 -4.64 2.70 -10.69
N GLY A 69 -4.04 2.12 -9.65
CA GLY A 69 -4.29 2.52 -8.28
C GLY A 69 -3.94 3.98 -8.00
N ARG A 70 -2.85 4.49 -8.57
CA ARG A 70 -2.50 5.92 -8.46
C ARG A 70 -3.43 6.83 -9.23
N SER A 71 -3.86 6.42 -10.42
CA SER A 71 -4.92 7.12 -11.15
C SER A 71 -6.18 7.25 -10.28
N GLU A 72 -6.59 6.16 -9.65
CA GLU A 72 -7.77 6.13 -8.78
C GLU A 72 -7.58 7.03 -7.54
N LEU A 73 -6.40 7.03 -6.91
CA LEU A 73 -6.08 7.95 -5.81
C LEU A 73 -6.20 9.41 -6.20
N TRP A 74 -5.64 9.79 -7.36
CA TRP A 74 -5.75 11.16 -7.83
C TRP A 74 -7.20 11.56 -8.09
N GLN A 75 -7.96 10.65 -8.70
CA GLN A 75 -9.39 10.83 -8.88
C GLN A 75 -10.06 11.08 -7.52
N TYR A 76 -9.79 10.27 -6.50
CA TYR A 76 -10.36 10.44 -5.15
C TYR A 76 -10.10 11.83 -4.55
N GLN A 77 -8.97 12.45 -4.85
CA GLN A 77 -8.66 13.81 -4.43
C GLN A 77 -9.51 14.89 -5.14
N GLN A 78 -9.91 14.66 -6.39
CA GLN A 78 -10.72 15.63 -7.17
C GLN A 78 -12.21 15.63 -6.77
N GLY A 79 -12.71 14.53 -6.21
CA GLY A 79 -14.04 14.47 -5.60
C GLY A 79 -15.23 14.62 -6.57
N ASN A 80 -15.10 14.18 -7.82
CA ASN A 80 -16.21 14.24 -8.79
C ASN A 80 -17.33 13.21 -8.48
N GLY A 81 -18.51 13.37 -9.08
CA GLY A 81 -19.70 12.56 -8.77
C GLY A 81 -19.58 11.06 -9.12
N GLU A 82 -18.91 10.72 -10.20
CA GLU A 82 -18.68 9.32 -10.62
C GLU A 82 -17.77 8.57 -9.63
N ILE A 83 -16.76 9.28 -9.12
CA ILE A 83 -15.83 8.76 -8.12
C ILE A 83 -16.53 8.48 -6.79
N GLN A 84 -17.43 9.37 -6.36
CA GLN A 84 -18.22 9.14 -5.15
C GLN A 84 -19.10 7.90 -5.29
N GLN A 85 -19.64 7.61 -6.48
CA GLN A 85 -20.39 6.38 -6.73
C GLN A 85 -19.51 5.12 -6.61
N ARG A 86 -18.26 5.17 -7.12
CA ARG A 86 -17.32 4.05 -6.94
C ARG A 86 -16.97 3.81 -5.48
N LEU A 87 -16.62 4.86 -4.75
CA LEU A 87 -16.34 4.78 -3.31
C LEU A 87 -17.55 4.24 -2.53
N ALA A 88 -18.76 4.64 -2.91
CA ALA A 88 -19.99 4.09 -2.34
C ALA A 88 -20.14 2.58 -2.61
N GLY A 89 -19.82 2.13 -3.83
CA GLY A 89 -19.78 0.70 -4.17
C GLY A 89 -18.78 -0.08 -3.29
N TYR A 90 -17.54 0.40 -3.17
CA TYR A 90 -16.54 -0.24 -2.31
C TYR A 90 -16.94 -0.23 -0.83
N SER A 91 -17.51 0.88 -0.35
CA SER A 91 -18.04 1.01 1.01
C SER A 91 -19.18 0.03 1.28
N GLN A 92 -20.06 -0.21 0.30
CA GLN A 92 -21.13 -1.20 0.41
C GLN A 92 -20.55 -2.63 0.51
N LEU A 93 -19.55 -2.95 -0.29
CA LEU A 93 -18.87 -4.25 -0.26
C LEU A 93 -18.15 -4.45 1.08
N LEU A 94 -17.48 -3.42 1.60
CA LEU A 94 -16.91 -3.45 2.95
C LEU A 94 -17.98 -3.71 4.02
N GLY A 95 -19.13 -3.04 3.93
CA GLY A 95 -20.26 -3.27 4.84
C GLY A 95 -20.80 -4.70 4.79
N GLN A 96 -20.84 -5.32 3.61
CA GLN A 96 -21.22 -6.72 3.45
C GLN A 96 -20.20 -7.66 4.12
N LEU A 97 -18.90 -7.45 3.89
CA LEU A 97 -17.84 -8.24 4.54
C LEU A 97 -17.91 -8.15 6.06
N LEU A 98 -18.16 -6.95 6.61
CA LEU A 98 -18.31 -6.73 8.05
C LEU A 98 -19.61 -7.33 8.63
N GLY A 99 -20.59 -7.65 7.78
CA GLY A 99 -21.82 -8.34 8.17
C GLY A 99 -21.64 -9.85 8.38
N HIS A 100 -20.52 -10.43 7.93
CA HIS A 100 -20.20 -11.83 8.16
C HIS A 100 -19.53 -12.04 9.53
N PRO A 101 -19.77 -13.19 10.20
CA PRO A 101 -18.97 -13.58 11.36
C PRO A 101 -17.50 -13.72 10.94
N ASP A 102 -16.58 -13.19 11.77
CA ASP A 102 -15.14 -13.04 11.54
C ASP A 102 -14.58 -13.88 10.37
N LEU A 103 -14.26 -13.22 9.25
CA LEU A 103 -13.72 -13.89 8.08
C LEU A 103 -12.37 -14.57 8.41
N PRO A 104 -12.18 -15.85 8.04
CA PRO A 104 -10.93 -16.53 8.29
C PRO A 104 -9.77 -15.83 7.56
N PRO A 105 -8.51 -15.94 8.05
CA PRO A 105 -7.35 -15.36 7.39
C PRO A 105 -7.23 -15.79 5.91
N THR A 106 -7.56 -17.04 5.62
CA THR A 106 -7.52 -17.65 4.28
C THR A 106 -8.80 -17.48 3.46
N ALA A 107 -9.74 -16.63 3.90
CA ALA A 107 -10.98 -16.40 3.19
C ALA A 107 -10.74 -15.84 1.78
N ASP A 108 -11.33 -16.49 0.78
CA ASP A 108 -11.49 -15.92 -0.54
C ASP A 108 -12.63 -14.90 -0.51
N LEU A 109 -12.32 -13.59 -0.51
CA LEU A 109 -13.34 -12.54 -0.41
C LEU A 109 -14.41 -12.65 -1.51
N ARG A 110 -14.07 -13.21 -2.68
CA ARG A 110 -15.01 -13.40 -3.80
C ARG A 110 -16.18 -14.32 -3.46
N GLN A 111 -16.04 -15.19 -2.46
CA GLN A 111 -17.10 -16.09 -2.01
C GLN A 111 -18.10 -15.40 -1.07
N TYR A 112 -17.74 -14.25 -0.51
CA TYR A 112 -18.53 -13.50 0.48
C TYR A 112 -19.23 -12.29 -0.13
N LEU A 113 -19.06 -12.08 -1.43
CA LEU A 113 -19.49 -10.88 -2.12
C LEU A 113 -20.36 -11.24 -3.31
N PRO A 114 -21.30 -10.36 -3.68
CA PRO A 114 -22.08 -10.57 -4.89
C PRO A 114 -21.12 -10.62 -6.07
N GLN A 115 -21.29 -11.61 -6.95
CA GLN A 115 -20.58 -11.63 -8.22
C GLN A 115 -20.93 -10.34 -8.97
N ALA A 116 -19.93 -9.53 -9.31
CA ALA A 116 -20.18 -8.34 -10.09
C ALA A 116 -20.80 -8.75 -11.44
N ALA A 117 -21.84 -8.03 -11.86
CA ALA A 117 -22.34 -8.19 -13.21
C ALA A 117 -21.23 -7.77 -14.20
N PRO A 118 -20.93 -8.59 -15.23
CA PRO A 118 -19.96 -8.22 -16.26
C PRO A 118 -20.31 -6.85 -16.86
N GLY A 119 -19.37 -5.91 -16.86
CA GLY A 119 -19.51 -4.62 -17.54
C GLY A 119 -19.84 -3.40 -16.68
N THR A 120 -19.72 -3.47 -15.35
CA THR A 120 -19.84 -2.30 -14.46
C THR A 120 -18.50 -1.58 -14.20
N GLY A 121 -17.41 -2.00 -14.86
CA GLY A 121 -16.11 -1.34 -14.79
C GLY A 121 -16.11 0.02 -15.49
N LEU A 122 -15.70 1.05 -14.75
CA LEU A 122 -15.75 2.48 -15.14
C LEU A 122 -14.53 2.99 -15.93
N LEU A 123 -13.62 2.10 -16.32
CA LEU A 123 -12.52 2.47 -17.21
C LEU A 123 -12.95 2.21 -18.66
N ASP A 124 -12.92 3.28 -19.48
CA ASP A 124 -13.16 3.19 -20.91
C ASP A 124 -12.09 2.27 -21.56
N GLY A 125 -12.52 1.06 -21.94
CA GLY A 125 -11.67 0.05 -22.54
C GLY A 125 -11.05 0.50 -23.87
N GLU A 126 -11.66 1.44 -24.59
CA GLU A 126 -11.08 2.04 -25.80
C GLU A 126 -9.85 2.90 -25.45
N LEU A 127 -9.92 3.62 -24.34
CA LEU A 127 -8.85 4.51 -23.86
C LEU A 127 -7.65 3.70 -23.35
N LEU A 128 -7.90 2.56 -22.72
CA LEU A 128 -6.86 1.61 -22.30
C LEU A 128 -6.23 0.86 -23.48
N ARG A 129 -6.99 0.56 -24.55
CA ARG A 129 -6.43 -0.02 -25.80
C ARG A 129 -5.41 0.88 -26.49
N GLN A 130 -5.44 2.19 -26.26
CA GLN A 130 -4.46 3.13 -26.81
C GLN A 130 -3.08 3.03 -26.15
N LEU A 131 -2.96 2.30 -25.04
CA LEU A 131 -1.70 2.06 -24.35
C LEU A 131 -0.88 0.95 -25.07
N PRO A 132 0.33 1.22 -25.58
CA PRO A 132 1.08 0.30 -26.44
C PRO A 132 1.40 -1.08 -25.84
N PHE A 133 1.39 -1.20 -24.51
CA PHE A 133 1.73 -2.41 -23.77
C PHE A 133 0.52 -3.27 -23.40
N ILE A 134 -0.69 -2.70 -23.44
CA ILE A 134 -1.92 -3.50 -23.28
C ILE A 134 -2.04 -4.50 -24.43
N ASN A 135 -1.44 -4.17 -25.58
CA ASN A 135 -1.28 -5.09 -26.70
C ASN A 135 -0.25 -6.22 -26.44
N GLN A 136 0.48 -6.19 -25.32
CA GLN A 136 1.46 -7.21 -24.90
C GLN A 136 0.98 -8.05 -23.70
N LEU A 137 0.01 -7.55 -22.93
CA LEU A 137 -0.73 -8.35 -21.95
C LEU A 137 -1.79 -9.17 -22.68
N THR A 138 -2.13 -10.36 -22.19
CA THR A 138 -3.30 -11.03 -22.77
C THR A 138 -4.53 -10.19 -22.43
N TRP A 139 -5.40 -9.98 -23.42
CA TRP A 139 -6.65 -9.25 -23.24
C TRP A 139 -7.48 -9.84 -22.08
N GLN A 140 -7.32 -11.14 -21.80
CA GLN A 140 -7.96 -11.82 -20.69
C GLN A 140 -7.44 -11.37 -19.31
N ASP A 141 -6.14 -11.09 -19.16
CA ASP A 141 -5.55 -10.61 -17.91
C ASP A 141 -5.94 -9.16 -17.62
N LEU A 142 -5.91 -8.33 -18.67
CA LEU A 142 -6.39 -6.95 -18.59
C LEU A 142 -7.89 -6.89 -18.27
N LEU A 143 -8.71 -7.71 -18.95
CA LEU A 143 -10.15 -7.76 -18.68
C LEU A 143 -10.46 -8.31 -17.28
N LYS A 144 -9.72 -9.31 -16.78
CA LYS A 144 -9.88 -9.80 -15.40
C LYS A 144 -9.52 -8.76 -14.35
N TYR A 145 -8.60 -7.85 -14.63
CA TYR A 145 -8.23 -6.79 -13.69
C TYR A 145 -9.17 -5.57 -13.78
N LEU A 146 -9.52 -5.14 -14.99
CA LEU A 146 -10.41 -4.00 -15.22
C LEU A 146 -11.89 -4.33 -15.00
N TYR A 147 -12.28 -5.57 -15.27
CA TYR A 147 -13.66 -6.04 -15.32
C TYR A 147 -13.84 -7.42 -14.68
N GLY A 148 -12.86 -7.91 -13.91
CA GLY A 148 -13.09 -9.05 -13.02
C GLY A 148 -14.15 -8.71 -11.97
N ASP A 149 -14.55 -9.70 -11.17
CA ASP A 149 -15.77 -9.68 -10.35
C ASP A 149 -15.84 -8.61 -9.23
N TYR A 150 -15.06 -7.54 -9.32
CA TYR A 150 -15.06 -6.35 -8.47
C TYR A 150 -15.13 -5.07 -9.34
N PRO A 151 -15.76 -3.97 -8.88
CA PRO A 151 -15.63 -2.68 -9.56
C PRO A 151 -14.15 -2.33 -9.82
N ALA A 152 -13.90 -1.73 -10.98
CA ALA A 152 -12.56 -1.36 -11.43
C ALA A 152 -11.87 -0.43 -10.40
N GLY A 153 -10.65 -0.78 -9.97
CA GLY A 153 -9.77 0.13 -9.21
C GLY A 153 -9.33 -0.32 -7.81
N ALA A 154 -9.89 -1.37 -7.21
CA ALA A 154 -9.41 -1.91 -5.93
C ALA A 154 -9.28 -3.45 -5.96
N SER A 155 -8.05 -3.95 -5.77
CA SER A 155 -7.75 -5.39 -5.68
C SER A 155 -8.34 -6.03 -4.42
N CYS A 156 -8.40 -7.37 -4.35
CA CYS A 156 -8.86 -8.08 -3.14
C CYS A 156 -7.98 -7.73 -1.92
N ALA A 157 -6.68 -7.49 -2.13
CA ALA A 157 -5.80 -6.96 -1.09
C ALA A 157 -6.25 -5.60 -0.54
N THR A 158 -6.76 -4.70 -1.38
CA THR A 158 -7.26 -3.38 -0.97
C THR A 158 -8.47 -3.49 -0.05
N LEU A 159 -9.45 -4.31 -0.45
CA LEU A 159 -10.66 -4.52 0.34
C LEU A 159 -10.41 -5.36 1.57
N ARG A 160 -9.48 -6.32 1.49
CA ARG A 160 -9.03 -7.04 2.68
C ARG A 160 -8.42 -6.08 3.69
N LEU A 161 -7.49 -5.22 3.26
CA LEU A 161 -6.88 -4.25 4.14
C LEU A 161 -7.92 -3.31 4.77
N ALA A 162 -8.91 -2.87 3.98
CA ALA A 162 -10.02 -2.07 4.48
C ALA A 162 -10.85 -2.82 5.55
N TYR A 163 -11.17 -4.10 5.31
CA TYR A 163 -11.85 -4.97 6.27
C TYR A 163 -11.04 -5.13 7.56
N GLU A 164 -9.75 -5.43 7.48
CA GLU A 164 -8.90 -5.63 8.65
C GLU A 164 -8.70 -4.35 9.47
N LEU A 165 -8.62 -3.19 8.80
CA LEU A 165 -8.63 -1.88 9.47
C LEU A 165 -9.94 -1.64 10.22
N ALA A 166 -11.08 -1.85 9.56
CA ALA A 166 -12.40 -1.66 10.17
C ALA A 166 -12.61 -2.60 11.36
N GLN A 167 -12.17 -3.86 11.27
CA GLN A 167 -12.17 -4.81 12.38
C GLN A 167 -11.31 -4.35 13.56
N GLY A 168 -10.09 -3.87 13.30
CA GLY A 168 -9.22 -3.31 14.34
C GLY A 168 -9.87 -2.12 15.06
N ILE A 169 -10.44 -1.19 14.29
CA ILE A 169 -11.19 -0.02 14.81
C ILE A 169 -12.41 -0.47 15.64
N HIS A 170 -13.18 -1.45 15.16
CA HIS A 170 -14.36 -1.96 15.86
C HIS A 170 -13.99 -2.60 17.22
N ARG A 171 -12.85 -3.30 17.27
CA ARG A 171 -12.31 -3.90 18.50
C ARG A 171 -11.67 -2.87 19.44
N GLY A 172 -11.58 -1.60 19.04
CA GLY A 172 -10.98 -0.52 19.83
C GLY A 172 -9.48 -0.67 20.02
N VAL A 173 -8.79 -1.40 19.14
CA VAL A 173 -7.32 -1.57 19.21
C VAL A 173 -6.63 -0.57 18.28
N PRO A 174 -5.54 0.09 18.72
CA PRO A 174 -4.72 0.90 17.83
C PRO A 174 -4.17 0.05 16.69
N VAL A 175 -4.29 0.56 15.46
CA VAL A 175 -3.82 -0.10 14.24
C VAL A 175 -2.68 0.70 13.62
N LEU A 176 -1.53 0.08 13.42
CA LEU A 176 -0.45 0.61 12.58
C LEU A 176 -0.43 -0.15 11.26
N VAL A 177 -0.58 0.58 10.17
CA VAL A 177 -0.31 0.07 8.84
C VAL A 177 1.16 0.29 8.54
N VAL A 178 1.88 -0.80 8.26
CA VAL A 178 3.27 -0.78 7.82
C VAL A 178 3.27 -1.15 6.34
N ALA A 179 3.62 -0.22 5.47
CA ALA A 179 3.40 -0.39 4.03
C ALA A 179 4.64 -0.05 3.20
N HIS A 180 4.91 -0.89 2.20
CA HIS A 180 6.04 -0.73 1.28
C HIS A 180 5.58 -0.45 -0.15
N SER A 181 6.16 0.55 -0.82
CA SER A 181 5.99 0.73 -2.27
C SER A 181 4.51 0.66 -2.71
N GLN A 182 4.11 -0.23 -3.62
CA GLN A 182 2.71 -0.44 -4.02
C GLN A 182 1.75 -0.67 -2.83
N GLY A 183 2.22 -1.30 -1.75
CA GLY A 183 1.44 -1.45 -0.52
C GLY A 183 0.96 -0.10 0.06
N LEU A 184 1.66 1.00 -0.19
CA LEU A 184 1.19 2.34 0.17
C LEU A 184 0.05 2.85 -0.72
N ILE A 185 0.03 2.50 -2.01
CA ILE A 185 -1.09 2.79 -2.91
C ILE A 185 -2.32 2.03 -2.41
N ILE A 186 -2.15 0.73 -2.12
CA ILE A 186 -3.21 -0.13 -1.58
C ILE A 186 -3.72 0.42 -0.24
N THR A 187 -2.82 0.84 0.64
CA THR A 187 -3.16 1.48 1.92
C THR A 187 -3.98 2.75 1.72
N ALA A 188 -3.52 3.64 0.84
CA ALA A 188 -4.23 4.88 0.57
C ALA A 188 -5.65 4.62 0.04
N LEU A 189 -5.80 3.71 -0.94
CA LEU A 189 -7.11 3.33 -1.48
C LEU A 189 -8.02 2.74 -0.39
N ALA A 190 -7.51 1.80 0.42
CA ALA A 190 -8.25 1.22 1.53
C ALA A 190 -8.74 2.29 2.52
N THR A 191 -7.92 3.32 2.81
CA THR A 191 -8.31 4.39 3.72
C THR A 191 -9.37 5.33 3.15
N TYR A 192 -9.45 5.53 1.83
CA TYR A 192 -10.58 6.24 1.20
C TYR A 192 -11.87 5.42 1.29
N ILE A 193 -11.80 4.11 1.10
CA ILE A 193 -12.95 3.20 1.30
C ILE A 193 -13.45 3.32 2.75
N LEU A 194 -12.55 3.27 3.74
CA LEU A 194 -12.91 3.50 5.14
C LEU A 194 -13.53 4.88 5.38
N GLY A 195 -12.93 5.92 4.82
CA GLY A 195 -13.44 7.29 4.97
C GLY A 195 -14.86 7.44 4.46
N HIS A 196 -15.16 6.84 3.31
CA HIS A 196 -16.52 6.80 2.78
C HIS A 196 -17.45 5.94 3.66
N PHE A 197 -16.98 4.78 4.13
CA PHE A 197 -17.76 3.85 4.96
C PHE A 197 -18.16 4.44 6.31
N PHE A 198 -17.24 5.09 7.02
CA PHE A 198 -17.54 5.75 8.29
C PHE A 198 -18.29 7.08 8.12
N GLY A 199 -18.35 7.62 6.90
CA GLY A 199 -19.05 8.86 6.59
C GLY A 199 -18.55 10.04 7.44
N SER A 200 -19.46 10.65 8.20
CA SER A 200 -19.13 11.81 9.06
C SER A 200 -18.40 11.45 10.35
N TYR A 201 -18.30 10.17 10.70
CA TYR A 201 -17.54 9.75 11.88
C TYR A 201 -16.05 9.80 11.57
N THR A 202 -15.30 10.71 12.18
CA THR A 202 -13.86 10.91 11.89
C THR A 202 -12.93 10.34 12.95
N ARG A 203 -13.43 10.00 14.15
CA ARG A 203 -12.59 9.49 15.26
C ARG A 203 -11.85 8.19 14.96
N TRP A 204 -12.28 7.43 13.95
CA TRP A 204 -11.53 6.25 13.51
C TRP A 204 -10.11 6.60 13.04
N GLN A 205 -9.90 7.82 12.53
CA GLN A 205 -8.60 8.29 12.05
C GLN A 205 -7.57 8.40 13.18
N GLU A 206 -8.00 8.61 14.42
CA GLU A 206 -7.13 8.67 15.60
C GLU A 206 -6.61 7.29 16.03
N GLN A 207 -7.23 6.22 15.53
CA GLN A 207 -6.85 4.83 15.81
C GLN A 207 -5.92 4.24 14.75
N VAL A 208 -5.74 4.92 13.61
CA VAL A 208 -4.97 4.42 12.47
C VAL A 208 -3.70 5.25 12.31
N PHE A 209 -2.56 4.58 12.39
CA PHE A 209 -1.24 5.14 12.08
C PHE A 209 -0.69 4.50 10.82
N ILE A 210 0.06 5.24 10.02
CA ILE A 210 0.69 4.71 8.80
C ILE A 210 2.20 4.94 8.89
N LEU A 211 2.97 3.87 8.77
CA LEU A 211 4.41 3.89 8.56
C LEU A 211 4.69 3.36 7.17
N GLY A 212 4.97 4.27 6.24
CA GLY A 212 5.38 3.93 4.89
C GLY A 212 6.89 3.87 4.76
N TYR A 213 7.40 2.94 3.97
CA TYR A 213 8.80 2.97 3.53
C TYR A 213 8.92 2.69 2.03
N GLY A 214 9.93 3.29 1.38
CA GLY A 214 10.02 3.33 -0.09
C GLY A 214 8.76 3.89 -0.75
N PRO A 215 8.30 5.10 -0.36
CA PRO A 215 7.00 5.61 -0.77
C PRO A 215 6.93 5.91 -2.27
N VAL A 216 5.91 5.36 -2.91
CA VAL A 216 5.50 5.68 -4.29
C VAL A 216 4.28 6.61 -4.32
N ILE A 217 3.89 7.14 -3.16
CA ILE A 217 2.86 8.15 -2.96
C ILE A 217 3.43 9.37 -2.21
N LEU A 218 2.69 10.47 -2.23
CA LEU A 218 2.84 11.67 -1.42
C LEU A 218 1.87 11.63 -0.23
N LEU A 219 2.17 12.40 0.82
CA LEU A 219 1.28 12.52 1.97
C LEU A 219 -0.09 13.10 1.57
N GLU A 220 -0.11 14.00 0.61
CA GLU A 220 -1.31 14.64 0.10
C GLU A 220 -2.27 13.66 -0.59
N GLU A 221 -1.74 12.53 -1.09
CA GLU A 221 -2.53 11.43 -1.68
C GLU A 221 -3.35 10.67 -0.63
N LEU A 222 -3.05 10.82 0.66
CA LEU A 222 -3.88 10.25 1.74
C LEU A 222 -5.07 11.15 2.12
N PRO A 223 -6.16 10.57 2.69
CA PRO A 223 -7.25 11.33 3.27
C PRO A 223 -6.74 12.38 4.27
N PRO A 224 -7.27 13.62 4.28
CA PRO A 224 -6.74 14.73 5.08
C PRO A 224 -6.47 14.40 6.55
N GLY A 225 -7.37 13.66 7.19
CA GLY A 225 -7.25 13.30 8.61
C GLY A 225 -6.17 12.26 8.93
N LEU A 226 -5.67 11.52 7.93
CA LEU A 226 -4.58 10.55 8.11
C LEU A 226 -3.21 11.09 7.74
N ARG A 227 -3.14 12.24 7.06
CA ARG A 227 -1.85 12.88 6.71
C ARG A 227 -1.00 13.12 7.95
N GLY A 228 -1.62 13.70 8.99
CA GLY A 228 -1.00 13.91 10.30
C GLY A 228 -0.84 12.64 11.16
N GLN A 229 -1.21 11.46 10.66
CA GLN A 229 -0.99 10.17 11.34
C GLN A 229 0.01 9.29 10.57
N THR A 230 0.71 9.88 9.59
CA THR A 230 1.58 9.16 8.67
C THR A 230 3.03 9.58 8.82
N ILE A 231 3.94 8.62 8.77
CA ILE A 231 5.38 8.81 8.61
C ILE A 231 5.80 8.06 7.36
N LEU A 232 6.50 8.71 6.44
CA LEU A 232 7.09 8.06 5.26
C LEU A 232 8.62 8.05 5.38
N ILE A 233 9.25 6.92 5.17
CA ILE A 233 10.72 6.76 5.18
C ILE A 233 11.18 6.48 3.76
N GLN A 234 12.17 7.24 3.29
CA GLN A 234 12.74 7.03 1.97
C GLN A 234 14.26 7.11 2.03
N ASP A 235 14.95 6.18 1.40
CA ASP A 235 16.37 6.34 1.11
C ASP A 235 16.58 7.33 -0.04
N ARG A 236 17.59 8.22 0.09
CA ARG A 236 17.90 9.21 -0.95
C ARG A 236 18.20 8.57 -2.31
N HIS A 237 18.73 7.35 -2.32
CA HIS A 237 19.09 6.62 -3.53
C HIS A 237 17.99 5.69 -4.03
N ASP A 238 16.84 5.66 -3.36
CA ASP A 238 15.68 4.92 -3.85
C ASP A 238 15.03 5.65 -5.04
N LEU A 239 15.54 5.35 -6.23
CA LEU A 239 15.09 5.93 -7.49
C LEU A 239 13.64 5.58 -7.84
N VAL A 240 13.12 4.45 -7.34
CA VAL A 240 11.71 4.08 -7.58
C VAL A 240 10.82 4.98 -6.74
N ALA A 241 11.12 5.13 -5.45
CA ALA A 241 10.40 6.07 -4.61
C ALA A 241 10.51 7.50 -5.15
N GLU A 242 11.71 7.95 -5.57
CA GLU A 242 11.91 9.28 -6.15
C GLU A 242 11.10 9.47 -7.45
N ALA A 243 11.12 8.51 -8.38
CA ALA A 243 10.44 8.62 -9.65
C ALA A 243 8.91 8.57 -9.51
N PHE A 244 8.38 7.65 -8.70
CA PHE A 244 6.94 7.48 -8.58
C PHE A 244 6.32 8.55 -7.66
N SER A 245 6.88 8.81 -6.48
CA SER A 245 6.29 9.83 -5.58
C SER A 245 6.30 11.25 -6.17
N ASN A 246 7.25 11.58 -7.05
CA ASN A 246 7.33 12.91 -7.66
C ASN A 246 6.50 13.07 -8.93
N MET A 247 5.70 12.08 -9.31
CA MET A 247 4.70 12.28 -10.38
C MET A 247 3.65 13.30 -9.88
N ARG A 248 3.88 14.58 -10.16
CA ARG A 248 2.96 15.71 -9.92
C ARG A 248 2.21 16.05 -11.21
N TYR A 249 0.94 16.38 -11.10
CA TYR A 249 0.01 16.55 -12.21
C TYR A 249 0.08 17.94 -12.85
N THR A 250 0.19 17.96 -14.19
CA THR A 250 -0.44 19.00 -15.04
C THR A 250 -0.95 18.47 -16.39
N ASP A 251 -0.69 17.22 -16.76
CA ASP A 251 -1.42 16.51 -17.83
C ASP A 251 -1.30 15.01 -17.59
N PHE A 252 -2.32 14.41 -16.99
CA PHE A 252 -2.35 12.99 -16.61
C PHE A 252 -1.89 12.09 -17.76
N TRP A 253 -2.40 12.33 -18.98
CA TRP A 253 -2.12 11.51 -20.14
C TRP A 253 -0.71 11.69 -20.72
N ASN A 254 -0.23 12.93 -20.86
CA ASN A 254 1.12 13.18 -21.40
C ASN A 254 2.20 12.75 -20.42
N VAL A 255 1.98 12.91 -19.11
CA VAL A 255 2.93 12.50 -18.08
C VAL A 255 2.88 10.99 -17.87
N LEU A 256 1.70 10.34 -17.87
CA LEU A 256 1.63 8.88 -17.94
C LEU A 256 2.36 8.42 -19.19
N GLN A 257 1.95 8.81 -20.40
CA GLN A 257 2.59 8.34 -21.62
C GLN A 257 4.10 8.59 -21.63
N THR A 258 4.59 9.75 -21.19
CA THR A 258 6.04 10.06 -21.22
C THR A 258 6.81 9.32 -20.14
N GLN A 259 6.34 9.27 -18.89
CA GLN A 259 7.03 8.57 -17.80
C GLN A 259 6.89 7.06 -17.95
N PHE A 260 5.75 6.61 -18.45
CA PHE A 260 5.49 5.24 -18.84
C PHE A 260 6.35 4.82 -20.03
N TRP A 261 6.48 5.66 -21.07
CA TRP A 261 7.40 5.40 -22.20
C TRP A 261 8.85 5.37 -21.75
N ARG A 262 9.26 6.24 -20.81
CA ARG A 262 10.62 6.19 -20.22
C ARG A 262 10.86 4.95 -19.35
N THR A 263 9.85 4.53 -18.60
CA THR A 263 9.86 3.29 -17.79
C THR A 263 9.86 2.07 -18.71
N ILE A 264 9.10 2.09 -19.81
CA ILE A 264 9.05 1.05 -20.82
C ILE A 264 10.33 0.97 -21.66
N GLN A 265 10.90 2.10 -22.06
CA GLN A 265 12.19 2.13 -22.76
C GLN A 265 13.32 1.56 -21.88
N ARG A 266 13.14 1.59 -20.55
CA ARG A 266 14.01 0.97 -19.54
C ARG A 266 13.44 -0.36 -19.00
N PHE A 267 12.39 -0.91 -19.61
CA PHE A 267 11.67 -2.11 -19.16
C PHE A 267 12.57 -3.34 -19.07
N ASN A 268 13.47 -3.50 -20.03
CA ASN A 268 14.46 -4.59 -20.02
C ASN A 268 15.57 -4.38 -18.97
N GLN A 269 15.63 -3.20 -18.33
CA GLN A 269 16.60 -2.84 -17.28
C GLN A 269 15.95 -2.75 -15.88
N LEU A 270 14.63 -2.59 -15.78
CA LEU A 270 13.89 -2.50 -14.51
C LEU A 270 13.92 -3.78 -13.65
N PRO A 271 13.92 -5.00 -14.19
CA PRO A 271 14.19 -6.20 -13.41
C PRO A 271 15.57 -6.17 -12.71
N GLN A 272 16.53 -5.41 -13.26
CA GLN A 272 17.83 -5.19 -12.60
C GLN A 272 17.73 -4.20 -11.41
N LEU A 273 16.69 -3.36 -11.37
CA LEU A 273 16.32 -2.50 -10.24
C LEU A 273 15.42 -3.23 -9.21
N ALA A 274 14.73 -4.30 -9.63
CA ALA A 274 14.00 -5.23 -8.75
C ALA A 274 14.89 -6.38 -8.23
N ARG A 275 16.22 -6.23 -8.28
CA ARG A 275 17.15 -7.18 -7.66
C ARG A 275 16.80 -7.37 -6.17
N PRO A 276 16.98 -8.59 -5.62
CA PRO A 276 16.74 -8.87 -4.20
C PRO A 276 17.41 -7.86 -3.25
N ASP A 277 18.52 -7.27 -3.68
CA ASP A 277 19.34 -6.34 -2.91
C ASP A 277 19.21 -4.87 -3.33
N SER A 278 18.11 -4.49 -4.00
CA SER A 278 17.92 -3.09 -4.37
C SER A 278 17.55 -2.22 -3.18
N GLN A 279 17.96 -0.94 -3.21
CA GLN A 279 17.64 0.07 -2.20
C GLN A 279 16.13 0.34 -2.08
N HIS A 280 15.34 -0.07 -3.07
CA HIS A 280 13.88 0.01 -3.01
C HIS A 280 13.24 -1.21 -2.34
N SER A 281 13.94 -2.32 -2.15
CA SER A 281 13.31 -3.54 -1.64
C SER A 281 12.82 -3.39 -0.19
N ALA A 282 11.72 -4.06 0.17
CA ALA A 282 11.27 -4.08 1.57
C ALA A 282 12.36 -4.61 2.51
N GLY A 283 13.12 -5.64 2.06
CA GLY A 283 14.25 -6.17 2.81
C GLY A 283 15.34 -5.13 3.10
N TYR A 284 15.60 -4.21 2.18
CA TYR A 284 16.51 -3.08 2.43
C TYR A 284 16.03 -2.22 3.59
N TYR A 285 14.77 -1.76 3.54
CA TYR A 285 14.19 -0.89 4.57
C TYR A 285 14.02 -1.60 5.92
N LEU A 286 13.83 -2.93 5.92
CA LEU A 286 13.74 -3.75 7.12
C LEU A 286 15.11 -4.18 7.67
N GLY A 287 16.23 -3.71 7.10
CA GLY A 287 17.57 -4.02 7.61
C GLY A 287 18.09 -5.41 7.26
N LEU A 288 17.44 -6.13 6.35
CA LEU A 288 17.74 -7.54 6.06
C LEU A 288 18.93 -7.74 5.12
N LEU A 289 19.42 -6.68 4.45
CA LEU A 289 20.52 -6.78 3.49
C LEU A 289 21.91 -6.61 4.11
N GLY A 290 21.98 -6.31 5.41
CA GLY A 290 23.25 -6.22 6.15
C GLY A 290 24.15 -5.03 5.79
N SER A 291 23.84 -4.23 4.77
CA SER A 291 24.57 -3.00 4.46
C SER A 291 24.30 -1.92 5.53
N PRO A 292 25.25 -1.00 5.82
CA PRO A 292 25.03 0.04 6.83
C PRO A 292 23.79 0.93 6.56
N PRO A 293 23.51 1.36 5.32
CA PRO A 293 22.26 2.07 5.01
C PRO A 293 21.00 1.24 5.28
N SER A 294 20.98 -0.04 4.90
CA SER A 294 19.87 -0.94 5.18
C SER A 294 19.65 -1.09 6.69
N ARG A 295 20.71 -1.31 7.48
CA ARG A 295 20.62 -1.42 8.94
C ARG A 295 20.04 -0.17 9.58
N ARG A 296 20.50 1.03 9.20
CA ARG A 296 19.98 2.30 9.71
C ARG A 296 18.48 2.46 9.42
N SER A 297 18.06 2.10 8.22
CA SER A 297 16.64 2.09 7.84
C SER A 297 15.85 1.12 8.73
N GLY A 298 16.37 -0.09 8.92
CA GLY A 298 15.78 -1.11 9.80
C GLY A 298 15.69 -0.68 11.26
N GLU A 299 16.70 -0.02 11.80
CA GLU A 299 16.71 0.55 13.16
C GLU A 299 15.64 1.64 13.32
N LEU A 300 15.47 2.50 12.30
CA LEU A 300 14.44 3.54 12.31
C LEU A 300 13.03 2.93 12.23
N VAL A 301 12.82 1.94 11.36
CA VAL A 301 11.55 1.19 11.28
C VAL A 301 11.29 0.50 12.62
N GLN A 302 12.27 -0.22 13.18
CA GLN A 302 12.18 -0.87 14.47
C GLN A 302 11.80 0.11 15.58
N TYR A 303 12.43 1.28 15.61
CA TYR A 303 12.09 2.32 16.55
C TYR A 303 10.59 2.65 16.46
N PHE A 304 10.07 3.01 15.28
CA PHE A 304 8.67 3.39 15.13
C PHE A 304 7.66 2.27 15.38
N VAL A 305 7.90 1.06 14.86
CA VAL A 305 6.96 -0.06 15.04
C VAL A 305 6.93 -0.56 16.48
N SER A 306 7.99 -0.34 17.27
CA SER A 306 8.05 -0.76 18.67
C SER A 306 7.32 0.19 19.63
N GLN A 307 7.10 1.47 19.28
CA GLN A 307 6.53 2.49 20.19
C GLN A 307 5.00 2.43 20.37
N GLU A 308 4.50 2.91 21.51
CA GLU A 308 3.07 3.25 21.68
C GLU A 308 2.70 4.57 20.99
N TRP A 309 2.16 4.50 19.78
CA TRP A 309 2.00 5.68 18.90
C TRP A 309 1.07 6.78 19.43
N GLN A 310 0.10 6.42 20.25
CA GLN A 310 -0.85 7.37 20.83
C GLN A 310 -0.23 8.23 21.95
N LYS A 311 0.82 7.75 22.61
CA LYS A 311 1.40 8.38 23.81
C LYS A 311 2.84 8.83 23.65
N ASN A 312 3.48 8.53 22.53
CA ASN A 312 4.88 8.85 22.33
C ASN A 312 5.06 10.29 21.78
N PRO A 313 5.68 11.21 22.54
CA PRO A 313 5.85 12.60 22.13
C PRO A 313 6.81 12.76 20.93
N VAL A 314 7.79 11.87 20.78
CA VAL A 314 8.73 11.90 19.63
C VAL A 314 7.97 11.58 18.35
N LEU A 315 7.07 10.60 18.37
CA LEU A 315 6.23 10.27 17.22
C LEU A 315 5.35 11.45 16.78
N ASN A 316 4.83 12.22 17.73
CA ASN A 316 4.04 13.41 17.42
C ASN A 316 4.82 14.46 16.61
N HIS A 317 6.15 14.53 16.74
CA HIS A 317 6.97 15.45 15.95
C HIS A 317 7.19 14.97 14.52
N PHE A 318 7.14 13.66 14.28
CA PHE A 318 7.35 13.07 12.95
C PHE A 318 6.05 12.85 12.16
N ARG A 319 4.90 13.04 12.80
CA ARG A 319 3.58 12.95 12.18
C ARG A 319 3.45 13.91 10.99
N GLY A 320 3.03 13.39 9.84
CA GLY A 320 2.89 14.16 8.61
C GLY A 320 4.22 14.51 7.95
N ILE A 321 5.27 13.72 8.19
CA ILE A 321 6.60 13.97 7.61
C ILE A 321 7.05 12.82 6.72
N ARG A 322 7.75 13.18 5.64
CA ARG A 322 8.57 12.28 4.84
C ARG A 322 10.04 12.45 5.25
N LEU A 323 10.60 11.42 5.88
CA LEU A 323 11.99 11.33 6.29
C LEU A 323 12.84 10.82 5.11
N ILE A 324 13.80 11.64 4.67
CA ILE A 324 14.79 11.25 3.68
C ILE A 324 16.07 10.83 4.38
N LEU A 325 16.48 9.58 4.20
CA LEU A 325 17.72 9.03 4.74
C LEU A 325 18.86 9.36 3.78
N GLU A 326 19.81 10.17 4.26
CA GLU A 326 21.02 10.51 3.52
C GLU A 326 22.22 9.62 3.92
N ASP A 327 23.22 9.58 3.04
CA ASP A 327 24.52 9.01 3.39
C ASP A 327 25.14 9.80 4.53
N LEU A 328 25.84 9.09 5.41
CA LEU A 328 26.69 9.76 6.39
C LEU A 328 27.78 10.49 5.63
N VAL A 329 27.79 11.82 5.71
CA VAL A 329 29.00 12.59 5.40
C VAL A 329 30.09 12.07 6.34
N ALA A 330 31.27 11.75 5.82
CA ALA A 330 32.42 11.40 6.64
C ALA A 330 32.67 12.53 7.65
N GLY A 331 32.35 12.30 8.92
CA GLY A 331 32.35 13.33 9.97
C GLY A 331 31.09 13.40 10.85
N GLY A 332 30.02 12.65 10.56
CA GLY A 332 28.96 12.38 11.52
C GLY A 332 27.96 13.53 11.80
N ALA A 333 27.87 14.53 10.93
CA ALA A 333 26.79 15.51 10.98
C ALA A 333 25.72 15.16 9.95
N LEU A 334 24.49 14.90 10.42
CA LEU A 334 23.29 14.82 9.59
C LEU A 334 23.05 16.20 8.96
N ALA A 335 23.09 16.29 7.62
CA ALA A 335 22.57 17.45 6.91
C ALA A 335 21.03 17.40 6.97
N VAL A 336 20.44 18.00 7.99
CA VAL A 336 19.00 18.25 8.00
C VAL A 336 18.76 19.46 7.11
N LYS A 337 18.32 19.24 5.86
CA LYS A 337 17.68 20.29 5.07
C LYS A 337 16.19 20.30 5.39
N ASN A 338 15.74 21.41 5.99
CA ASN A 338 14.31 21.70 6.20
C ASN A 338 13.58 21.93 4.87
#